data_AF-A0A834Y2B6-F1
#
_entry.id   AF-A0A834Y2B6-F1
#
_cell.length_a   1.000
_cell.length_b   1.000
_cell.length_c   1.000
_cell.angle_alpha   90.00
_cell.angle_beta   90.00
_cell.angle_gamma   90.00
#
_symmetry.space_group_name_H-M   'P 1'
#
loop_
_entity.id
_entity.type
_entity.pdbx_description
1 polymer ?
#
loop_
_entity_poly.entity_id
_entity_poly.type
_entity_poly.pdbx_seq_one_letter_code
_entity_poly.pdbx_strand_id
1 'polypeptide(L)'
;MNNSKRNTASENNNERRIHLNTLEKNRRDNLKQSFEHLRDTVSNLQGSQNATSRIQILRNTAEHIGDMHDKISNQKNENDKMIRQNNLLLEQVRLLLAQGADISIVEDLITMGLISI
;
A
#
# COMPACT_ATOMS: atom_id res chain seq x y z
N MET A 1 -50.95 -41.36 15.96
CA MET A 1 -50.63 -39.95 15.66
C MET A 1 -49.29 -39.42 16.20
N ASN A 2 -48.60 -40.06 17.16
CA ASN A 2 -47.44 -39.45 17.86
C ASN A 2 -46.07 -39.59 17.17
N ASN A 3 -45.95 -40.36 16.07
CA ASN A 3 -44.70 -40.50 15.30
C ASN A 3 -44.47 -39.38 14.29
N SER A 4 -45.53 -38.77 13.75
CA SER A 4 -45.41 -37.73 12.71
C SER A 4 -44.83 -36.41 13.25
N LYS A 5 -45.20 -36.00 14.48
CA LYS A 5 -44.66 -34.78 15.12
C LYS A 5 -43.20 -34.89 15.57
N ARG A 6 -42.69 -36.11 15.80
CA ARG A 6 -41.27 -36.35 16.17
C ARG A 6 -40.35 -36.30 14.95
N ASN A 7 -40.82 -36.74 13.78
CA ASN A 7 -40.05 -36.66 12.53
C ASN A 7 -39.90 -35.22 12.04
N THR A 8 -40.95 -34.40 12.08
CA THR A 8 -40.87 -33.00 11.59
C THR A 8 -39.93 -32.13 12.43
N ALA A 9 -39.88 -32.32 13.75
CA ALA A 9 -38.93 -31.62 14.62
C ALA A 9 -37.48 -32.05 14.36
N SER A 10 -37.24 -33.33 14.04
CA SER A 10 -35.92 -33.84 13.67
C SER A 10 -35.47 -33.36 12.29
N GLU A 11 -36.38 -33.32 11.32
CA GLU A 11 -36.16 -32.79 9.97
C GLU A 11 -35.83 -31.30 10.00
N ASN A 12 -36.58 -30.49 10.77
CA ASN A 12 -36.30 -29.06 10.95
C ASN A 12 -34.92 -28.79 11.58
N ASN A 13 -34.49 -29.64 12.52
CA ASN A 13 -33.14 -29.54 13.10
C ASN A 13 -32.06 -29.91 12.09
N ASN A 14 -32.32 -30.90 11.22
CA ASN A 14 -31.39 -31.29 10.17
C ASN A 14 -31.26 -30.20 9.09
N GLU A 15 -32.36 -29.62 8.64
CA GLU A 15 -32.37 -28.48 7.71
C GLU A 15 -31.64 -27.28 8.29
N ARG A 16 -31.87 -26.95 9.57
CA ARG A 16 -31.14 -25.88 10.25
C ARG A 16 -29.63 -26.15 10.28
N ARG A 17 -29.21 -27.39 10.55
CA ARG A 17 -27.78 -27.78 10.52
C ARG A 17 -27.18 -27.66 9.12
N ILE A 18 -27.90 -28.09 8.09
CA ILE A 18 -27.46 -27.96 6.69
C ILE A 18 -27.30 -26.47 6.33
N HIS A 19 -28.29 -25.65 6.64
CA HIS A 19 -28.23 -24.21 6.37
C HIS A 19 -27.05 -23.53 7.09
N LEU A 20 -26.84 -23.83 8.38
CA LEU A 20 -25.70 -23.32 9.14
C LEU A 20 -24.35 -23.74 8.52
N ASN A 21 -24.23 -25.01 8.10
CA ASN A 21 -23.01 -25.49 7.44
C ASN A 21 -22.75 -24.78 6.10
N THR A 22 -23.80 -24.52 5.33
CA THR A 22 -23.73 -23.76 4.07
C THR A 22 -23.28 -22.33 4.34
N LEU A 23 -23.89 -21.66 5.32
CA LEU A 23 -23.53 -20.29 5.69
C LEU A 23 -22.06 -20.20 6.12
N GLU A 24 -21.60 -21.15 6.93
CA GLU A 24 -20.23 -21.18 7.41
C GLU A 24 -19.22 -21.52 6.29
N LYS A 25 -19.61 -22.36 5.31
CA LYS A 25 -18.80 -22.58 4.11
C LYS A 25 -18.63 -21.28 3.33
N ASN A 26 -19.70 -20.56 3.05
CA ASN A 26 -19.65 -19.26 2.36
C ASN A 26 -18.77 -18.26 3.13
N ARG A 27 -18.89 -18.22 4.47
CA ARG A 27 -18.05 -17.37 5.31
C ARG A 27 -16.56 -17.71 5.18
N ARG A 28 -16.20 -19.00 5.16
CA ARG A 28 -14.81 -19.45 4.98
C ARG A 28 -14.27 -19.15 3.58
N ASP A 29 -15.10 -19.27 2.55
CA ASP A 29 -14.72 -18.97 1.17
C ASP A 29 -14.48 -17.46 1.00
N ASN A 30 -15.33 -16.61 1.58
CA ASN A 30 -15.12 -15.16 1.62
C ASN A 30 -13.82 -14.80 2.34
N LEU A 31 -13.57 -15.41 3.51
CA LEU A 31 -12.33 -15.17 4.27
C LEU A 31 -11.10 -15.62 3.48
N LYS A 32 -11.17 -16.75 2.77
CA LYS A 32 -10.10 -17.24 1.91
C LYS A 32 -9.78 -16.21 0.81
N GLN A 33 -10.80 -15.69 0.13
CA GLN A 33 -10.62 -14.64 -0.86
C GLN A 33 -9.98 -13.39 -0.24
N SER A 34 -10.40 -12.94 0.95
CA SER A 34 -9.76 -11.80 1.61
C SER A 34 -8.27 -12.02 1.86
N PHE A 35 -7.85 -13.23 2.25
CA PHE A 35 -6.43 -13.58 2.40
C PHE A 35 -5.67 -13.59 1.07
N GLU A 36 -6.29 -14.04 -0.01
CA GLU A 36 -5.69 -14.02 -1.36
C GLU A 36 -5.47 -12.56 -1.82
N HIS A 37 -6.48 -11.70 -1.68
CA HIS A 37 -6.35 -10.27 -2.01
C HIS A 37 -5.28 -9.58 -1.16
N LEU A 38 -5.22 -9.89 0.15
CA LEU A 38 -4.22 -9.32 1.05
C LEU A 38 -2.80 -9.75 0.69
N ARG A 39 -2.60 -11.02 0.32
CA ARG A 39 -1.31 -11.52 -0.16
C ARG A 39 -0.86 -10.76 -1.41
N ASP A 40 -1.77 -10.56 -2.36
CA ASP A 40 -1.43 -9.97 -3.67
C ASP A 40 -1.13 -8.47 -3.58
N THR A 41 -1.61 -7.78 -2.54
CA THR A 41 -1.34 -6.35 -2.29
C THR A 41 -0.04 -6.09 -1.52
N VAL A 42 0.48 -7.06 -0.77
CA VAL A 42 1.73 -6.91 -0.03
C VAL A 42 2.90 -7.22 -0.96
N SER A 43 3.77 -6.22 -1.20
CA SER A 43 4.86 -6.31 -2.19
C SER A 43 5.80 -7.51 -1.98
N ASN A 44 6.07 -7.88 -0.72
CA ASN A 44 6.94 -9.02 -0.36
C ASN A 44 6.28 -10.40 -0.57
N LEU A 45 4.97 -10.42 -0.87
CA LEU A 45 4.17 -11.61 -1.11
C LEU A 45 3.64 -11.68 -2.54
N GLN A 46 3.81 -10.60 -3.32
CA GLN A 46 3.36 -10.52 -4.70
C GLN A 46 4.15 -11.51 -5.57
N GLY A 47 3.44 -12.43 -6.23
CA GLY A 47 4.07 -13.52 -7.00
C GLY A 47 4.51 -14.73 -6.18
N SER A 48 4.32 -14.71 -4.86
CA SER A 48 4.48 -15.91 -4.02
C SER A 48 3.42 -16.94 -4.36
N GLN A 49 3.82 -18.22 -4.42
CA GLN A 49 2.93 -19.34 -4.72
C GLN A 49 1.72 -19.38 -3.77
N ASN A 50 0.64 -20.02 -4.21
CA ASN A 50 -0.60 -20.25 -3.45
C ASN A 50 -0.43 -20.98 -2.10
N ALA A 51 0.80 -21.40 -1.77
CA ALA A 51 1.16 -22.09 -0.54
C ALA A 51 1.55 -21.17 0.64
N THR A 52 1.50 -19.83 0.49
CA THR A 52 1.80 -18.93 1.61
C THR A 52 0.77 -19.11 2.73
N SER A 53 1.23 -19.42 3.94
CA SER A 53 0.32 -19.66 5.07
C SER A 53 -0.38 -18.38 5.53
N ARG A 54 -1.61 -18.50 6.06
CA ARG A 54 -2.36 -17.35 6.60
C ARG A 54 -1.59 -16.56 7.66
N ILE A 55 -0.81 -17.24 8.50
CA ILE A 55 0.01 -16.60 9.53
C ILE A 55 1.13 -15.77 8.87
N GLN A 56 1.78 -16.29 7.83
CA GLN A 56 2.79 -15.54 7.08
C GLN A 56 2.18 -14.34 6.37
N ILE A 57 0.98 -14.47 5.79
CA ILE A 57 0.27 -13.33 5.20
C ILE A 57 0.10 -12.23 6.25
N LEU A 58 -0.45 -12.54 7.42
CA LEU A 58 -0.65 -11.55 8.49
C LEU A 58 0.66 -10.92 8.97
N ARG A 59 1.72 -11.72 9.17
CA ARG A 59 3.03 -11.22 9.64
C ARG A 59 3.64 -10.27 8.61
N ASN A 60 3.71 -10.68 7.35
CA ASN A 60 4.34 -9.88 6.31
C ASN A 60 3.50 -8.65 5.99
N THR A 61 2.17 -8.69 6.11
CA THR A 61 1.33 -7.49 6.04
C THR A 61 1.68 -6.51 7.15
N ALA A 62 1.80 -6.96 8.39
CA ALA A 62 2.13 -6.08 9.52
C ALA A 62 3.52 -5.44 9.34
N GLU A 63 4.51 -6.22 8.91
CA GLU A 63 5.85 -5.74 8.56
C GLU A 63 5.80 -4.72 7.43
N HIS A 64 5.10 -5.02 6.33
CA HIS A 64 4.96 -4.13 5.19
C HIS A 64 4.28 -2.79 5.55
N ILE A 65 3.29 -2.80 6.44
CA ILE A 65 2.67 -1.56 6.95
C ILE A 65 3.71 -0.72 7.71
N GLY A 66 4.53 -1.36 8.56
CA GLY A 66 5.62 -0.69 9.27
C GLY A 66 6.64 -0.08 8.31
N ASP A 67 7.15 -0.87 7.37
CA ASP A 67 8.10 -0.42 6.36
C ASP A 67 7.55 0.76 5.53
N MET A 68 6.28 0.69 5.14
CA MET A 68 5.62 1.75 4.38
C MET A 68 5.45 3.03 5.21
N HIS A 69 5.14 2.92 6.50
CA HIS A 69 5.06 4.09 7.39
C HIS A 69 6.43 4.79 7.49
N ASP A 70 7.50 4.02 7.70
CA ASP A 70 8.86 4.56 7.81
C ASP A 70 9.33 5.16 6.49
N LYS A 71 9.03 4.49 5.37
CA LYS A 71 9.32 5.00 4.02
C LYS A 71 8.62 6.33 3.75
N ILE A 72 7.33 6.45 4.09
CA ILE A 72 6.57 7.69 3.95
C ILE A 72 7.18 8.80 4.82
N SER A 73 7.54 8.50 6.07
CA SER A 73 8.17 9.47 6.96
C SER A 73 9.50 9.98 6.41
N ASN A 74 10.35 9.08 5.93
CA ASN A 74 11.63 9.43 5.33
C ASN A 74 11.47 10.25 4.05
N GLN A 75 10.56 9.84 3.16
CA GLN A 75 10.27 10.59 1.93
C GLN A 75 9.75 11.99 2.23
N LYS A 76 8.91 12.16 3.26
CA LYS A 76 8.44 13.46 3.71
C LYS A 76 9.60 14.34 4.18
N ASN A 77 10.50 13.80 5.02
CA ASN A 77 11.66 14.54 5.50
C ASN A 77 12.58 14.99 4.37
N GLU A 78 12.83 14.13 3.38
CA GLU A 78 13.63 14.48 2.20
C GLU A 78 12.94 15.54 1.34
N ASN A 79 11.62 15.43 1.15
CA ASN A 79 10.87 16.46 0.44
C ASN A 79 10.96 17.83 1.15
N ASP A 80 10.83 17.86 2.48
CA ASP A 80 10.95 19.08 3.27
C ASP A 80 12.36 19.70 3.16
N LYS A 81 13.41 18.87 3.13
CA LYS A 81 14.79 19.33 2.87
C LYS A 81 14.93 19.92 1.48
N MET A 82 14.41 19.24 0.44
CA MET A 82 14.45 19.73 -0.94
C MET A 82 13.71 21.06 -1.11
N ILE A 83 12.55 21.21 -0.47
CA ILE A 83 11.80 22.48 -0.47
C ILE A 83 12.64 23.60 0.16
N ARG A 84 13.30 23.35 1.30
CA ARG A 84 14.17 24.35 1.93
C ARG A 84 15.35 24.72 1.04
N GLN A 85 16.00 23.74 0.42
CA GLN A 85 17.11 23.98 -0.50
C GLN A 85 16.66 24.82 -1.70
N ASN A 86 15.52 24.49 -2.32
CA ASN A 86 14.97 25.27 -3.42
C ASN A 86 14.68 26.71 -3.01
N ASN A 87 14.11 26.93 -1.83
CA ASN A 87 13.86 28.30 -1.34
C ASN A 87 15.15 29.08 -1.12
N LEU A 88 16.20 28.45 -0.58
CA LEU A 88 17.50 29.09 -0.42
C LEU A 88 18.16 29.44 -1.76
N LEU A 89 18.09 28.53 -2.73
CA LEU A 89 18.61 28.78 -4.08
C LEU A 89 17.84 29.90 -4.79
N LEU A 90 16.51 29.93 -4.67
CA LEU A 90 15.69 31.01 -5.22
C LEU A 90 16.06 32.36 -4.62
N GLU A 91 16.33 32.42 -3.31
CA GLU A 91 16.76 33.64 -2.65
C GLU A 91 18.16 34.08 -3.12
N GLN A 92 19.10 33.14 -3.28
CA GLN A 92 20.42 33.43 -3.83
C GLN A 92 20.32 33.98 -5.26
N VAL A 93 19.50 33.38 -6.12
CA VAL A 93 19.25 33.87 -7.48
C VAL A 93 18.68 35.29 -7.46
N ARG A 94 17.70 35.56 -6.58
CA ARG A 94 17.14 36.92 -6.42
C ARG A 94 18.17 37.95 -6.01
N LEU A 95 19.05 37.61 -5.06
CA LEU A 95 20.11 38.52 -4.61
C LEU A 95 21.12 38.79 -5.72
N LEU A 96 21.53 37.77 -6.47
CA LEU A 96 22.45 37.93 -7.61
C LEU A 96 21.83 38.83 -8.69
N LEU A 97 20.57 38.60 -9.06
CA LEU A 97 19.84 39.45 -10.00
C LEU A 97 19.74 40.90 -9.50
N ALA A 98 19.42 41.10 -8.21
CA ALA A 98 19.35 42.43 -7.61
C ALA A 98 20.71 43.15 -7.56
N GLN A 99 21.81 42.41 -7.52
CA GLN A 99 23.18 42.93 -7.63
C GLN A 99 23.61 43.22 -9.07
N GLY A 100 22.71 43.03 -10.05
CA GLY A 100 22.99 43.27 -11.46
C GLY A 100 23.79 42.16 -12.13
N ALA A 101 23.84 40.96 -11.55
CA ALA A 101 24.44 39.80 -12.20
C ALA A 101 23.59 39.41 -13.41
N ASP A 102 24.18 39.51 -14.61
CA ASP A 102 23.52 39.12 -15.85
C ASP A 102 23.67 37.60 -16.07
N ILE A 103 22.58 36.88 -15.82
CA ILE A 103 22.52 35.41 -15.97
C ILE A 103 22.59 35.02 -17.46
N SER A 104 22.35 35.95 -18.39
CA SER A 104 22.55 35.76 -19.84
C SER A 104 23.96 35.26 -20.15
N ILE A 105 24.97 35.69 -19.37
CA ILE A 105 26.36 35.29 -19.58
C ILE A 105 26.54 33.78 -19.32
N VAL A 106 25.85 33.21 -18.35
CA VAL A 106 25.93 31.77 -18.07
C VAL A 106 25.22 30.97 -19.15
N GLU A 107 24.05 31.43 -19.61
CA GLU A 107 23.35 30.84 -20.75
C GLU A 107 24.18 30.93 -22.04
N ASP A 108 24.86 32.05 -22.28
CA ASP A 108 25.78 32.24 -23.41
C ASP A 108 26.99 31.31 -23.32
N LEU A 109 27.58 31.13 -22.12
CA LEU A 109 28.72 30.23 -21.91
C LEU A 109 28.35 28.74 -22.06
N ILE A 110 27.14 28.34 -21.66
CA ILE A 110 26.59 27.01 -21.88
C ILE A 110 26.31 26.80 -23.37
N THR A 111 25.70 27.78 -24.04
CA THR A 111 25.39 27.73 -25.48
C THR A 111 26.64 27.70 -26.34
N MET A 112 27.70 28.40 -25.91
CA MET A 112 29.03 28.37 -26.51
C MET A 112 29.81 27.08 -26.21
N GLY A 113 29.25 26.17 -25.40
CA GLY A 113 29.85 24.88 -25.05
C GLY A 113 31.10 24.98 -24.17
N LEU A 114 31.31 26.12 -23.50
CA LEU A 114 32.48 26.35 -22.65
C LEU A 114 32.31 25.76 -21.24
N ILE A 115 31.07 25.46 -20.85
CA ILE A 115 30.71 24.85 -19.57
C ILE A 115 29.64 23.77 -19.84
N SER A 116 29.71 22.62 -19.16
CA SER A 116 28.69 21.56 -19.22
C SER A 116 28.14 21.29 -17.81
N ILE A 117 26.82 21.11 -17.72
CA ILE A 117 26.08 20.77 -16.49
C ILE A 117 25.80 19.27 -16.48
#